data_AF-A0A355UGV1-F1
#
_entry.id   AF-A0A355UGV1-F1
#
_cell.length_a   1.000
_cell.length_b   1.000
_cell.length_c   1.000
_cell.angle_alpha   90.00
_cell.angle_beta   90.00
_cell.angle_gamma   90.00
#
_symmetry.space_group_name_H-M   'P 1'
#
loop_
_entity.id
_entity.type
_entity.pdbx_description
1 polymer ?
#
loop_
_entity_poly.entity_id
_entity_poly.type
_entity_poly.pdbx_seq_one_letter_code
_entity_poly.pdbx_strand_id
1 'polypeptide(L)'
;MIRREIINKKTGEKLIMFEDADFEYEKPVKHYGDGFIVKQMVINGIPEDELNGKIKPTEKSKEIFIEAVNNWTEMLADFKKVQLPEELIKLFGTTKKNDQKNLLKNVVLNPDILMALLIKADELGYTLSQYKSEYSQKGLDLSKMPFAYEVQDDGSVKTFGNTKLSEGQLKQAIEHRKVKVAKFLDKGSEWHCFFATYKSFRGE
;
A
#
# COMPACT_ATOMS: atom_id res chain seq x y z
N MET A 1 -1.53 -9.00 6.30
CA MET A 1 -1.61 -8.95 4.82
C MET A 1 -2.63 -9.97 4.36
N ILE A 2 -3.60 -9.55 3.55
CA ILE A 2 -4.63 -10.41 2.95
C ILE A 2 -4.15 -10.78 1.54
N ARG A 3 -4.11 -12.07 1.23
CA ARG A 3 -3.78 -12.59 -0.10
C ARG A 3 -5.04 -13.13 -0.76
N ARG A 4 -5.24 -12.80 -2.05
CA ARG A 4 -6.26 -13.43 -2.90
C ARG A 4 -5.59 -13.95 -4.16
N GLU A 5 -5.92 -15.17 -4.55
CA GLU A 5 -5.40 -15.79 -5.77
C GLU A 5 -6.57 -16.17 -6.68
N ILE A 6 -6.46 -15.79 -7.95
CA ILE A 6 -7.42 -16.14 -8.99
C ILE A 6 -6.68 -16.91 -10.07
N ILE A 7 -7.12 -18.14 -10.32
CA ILE A 7 -6.46 -19.05 -11.27
C ILE A 7 -7.36 -19.24 -12.48
N ASN A 8 -6.85 -18.93 -13.67
CA ASN A 8 -7.48 -19.30 -14.91
C ASN A 8 -7.30 -20.81 -15.13
N LYS A 9 -8.37 -21.59 -14.95
CA LYS A 9 -8.32 -23.06 -15.07
C LYS A 9 -7.95 -23.56 -16.47
N LYS A 10 -8.08 -22.73 -17.52
CA LYS A 10 -7.75 -23.11 -18.90
C LYS A 10 -6.29 -22.85 -19.25
N THR A 11 -5.76 -21.69 -18.87
CA THR A 11 -4.38 -21.28 -19.21
C THR A 11 -3.38 -21.60 -18.10
N GLY A 12 -3.85 -21.83 -16.87
CA GLY A 12 -3.00 -21.96 -15.68
C GLY A 12 -2.50 -20.62 -15.13
N GLU A 13 -2.83 -19.50 -15.78
CA GLU A 13 -2.41 -18.16 -15.33
C GLU A 13 -2.98 -17.81 -13.96
N LYS A 14 -2.17 -17.11 -13.17
CA LYS A 14 -2.50 -16.74 -11.79
C LYS A 14 -2.44 -15.23 -11.62
N LEU A 15 -3.51 -14.67 -11.08
CA LEU A 15 -3.54 -13.30 -10.59
C LEU A 15 -3.48 -13.34 -9.06
N ILE A 16 -2.43 -12.75 -8.49
CA ILE A 16 -2.23 -12.67 -7.04
C ILE A 16 -2.43 -11.22 -6.62
N MET A 17 -3.35 -10.99 -5.71
CA MET A 17 -3.61 -9.68 -5.11
C MET A 17 -3.18 -9.70 -3.65
N PHE A 18 -2.50 -8.64 -3.24
CA PHE A 18 -2.13 -8.38 -1.86
C PHE A 18 -2.86 -7.13 -1.39
N GLU A 19 -3.55 -7.24 -0.26
CA GLU A 19 -4.15 -6.10 0.44
C GLU A 19 -3.52 -5.99 1.83
N ASP A 20 -3.07 -4.79 2.16
CA ASP A 20 -2.61 -4.51 3.52
C ASP A 20 -3.84 -4.30 4.41
N ALA A 21 -3.85 -5.00 5.55
CA ALA A 21 -4.88 -4.82 6.57
C ALA A 21 -4.59 -3.55 7.38
N ASP A 22 -5.58 -3.13 8.18
CA ASP A 22 -5.33 -2.12 9.20
C ASP A 22 -4.30 -2.67 10.21
N PHE A 23 -3.43 -1.77 10.69
CA PHE A 23 -2.38 -2.11 11.65
C PHE A 23 -2.07 -0.91 12.55
N GLU A 24 -1.48 -1.18 13.71
CA GLU A 24 -1.25 -0.17 14.73
C GLU A 24 0.14 -0.25 15.35
N TYR A 25 0.75 0.90 15.59
CA TYR A 25 1.99 1.09 16.34
C TYR A 25 3.19 0.26 15.85
N GLU A 26 3.26 0.00 14.55
CA GLU A 26 4.38 -0.75 13.96
C GLU A 26 5.57 0.16 13.61
N LYS A 27 6.77 -0.39 13.57
CA LYS A 27 7.94 0.35 13.06
C LYS A 27 7.83 0.48 11.54
N PRO A 28 7.80 1.70 10.96
CA PRO A 28 7.55 1.88 9.53
C PRO A 28 8.47 1.07 8.63
N VAL A 29 9.79 1.11 8.88
CA VAL A 29 10.78 0.42 8.03
C VAL A 29 10.59 -1.09 8.12
N LYS A 30 10.34 -1.60 9.33
CA LYS A 30 10.09 -3.03 9.54
C LYS A 30 8.79 -3.48 8.86
N HIS A 31 7.70 -2.74 9.04
CA HIS A 31 6.39 -3.08 8.47
C HIS A 31 6.46 -3.21 6.94
N TYR A 32 6.99 -2.19 6.26
CA TYR A 32 7.08 -2.21 4.81
C TYR A 32 8.10 -3.23 4.30
N GLY A 33 9.20 -3.42 5.03
CA GLY A 33 10.21 -4.43 4.69
C GLY A 33 9.68 -5.85 4.77
N ASP A 34 9.06 -6.22 5.90
CA ASP A 34 8.44 -7.53 6.07
C ASP A 34 7.35 -7.77 5.01
N GLY A 35 6.51 -6.76 4.76
CA GLY A 35 5.48 -6.81 3.74
C GLY A 35 6.05 -7.05 2.34
N PHE A 36 7.13 -6.35 1.98
CA PHE A 36 7.82 -6.54 0.72
C PHE A 36 8.41 -7.96 0.61
N ILE A 37 9.13 -8.41 1.63
CA ILE A 37 9.80 -9.72 1.64
C ILE A 37 8.78 -10.84 1.47
N VAL A 38 7.68 -10.82 2.24
CA VAL A 38 6.64 -11.86 2.12
C VAL A 38 5.96 -11.82 0.74
N LYS A 39 5.72 -10.64 0.16
CA LYS A 39 5.19 -10.52 -1.22
C LYS A 39 6.14 -11.17 -2.23
N GLN A 40 7.44 -10.91 -2.14
CA GLN A 40 8.45 -11.52 -3.01
C GLN A 40 8.52 -13.04 -2.83
N MET A 41 8.48 -13.54 -1.59
CA MET A 41 8.44 -14.97 -1.30
C MET A 41 7.24 -15.66 -1.98
N VAL A 42 6.06 -15.05 -1.91
CA VAL A 42 4.85 -15.58 -2.55
C VAL A 42 4.94 -15.54 -4.08
N ILE A 43 5.35 -14.40 -4.64
CA ILE A 43 5.44 -14.20 -6.10
C ILE A 43 6.45 -15.17 -6.73
N ASN A 44 7.57 -15.41 -6.06
CA ASN A 44 8.62 -16.32 -6.52
C ASN A 44 8.36 -17.80 -6.17
N GLY A 45 7.18 -18.09 -5.61
CA GLY A 45 6.65 -19.46 -5.55
C GLY A 45 7.06 -20.26 -4.32
N ILE A 46 7.38 -19.62 -3.19
CA ILE A 46 7.52 -20.35 -1.93
C ILE A 46 6.16 -20.98 -1.55
N PRO A 47 6.09 -22.30 -1.29
CA PRO A 47 4.86 -22.98 -0.90
C PRO A 47 4.25 -22.44 0.40
N GLU A 48 2.93 -22.41 0.48
CA GLU A 48 2.22 -21.90 1.66
C GLU A 48 2.52 -22.69 2.94
N ASP A 49 2.75 -23.99 2.84
CA ASP A 49 3.11 -24.82 4.00
C ASP A 49 4.53 -24.51 4.52
N GLU A 50 5.44 -24.02 3.67
CA GLU A 50 6.75 -23.50 4.09
C GLU A 50 6.61 -22.12 4.74
N LEU A 51 5.83 -21.22 4.13
CA LEU A 51 5.58 -19.86 4.66
C LEU A 51 4.95 -19.89 6.07
N ASN A 52 4.03 -20.83 6.29
CA ASN A 52 3.33 -21.00 7.57
C ASN A 52 4.09 -21.89 8.56
N GLY A 53 5.30 -22.36 8.21
CA GLY A 53 6.16 -23.15 9.10
C GLY A 53 5.68 -24.59 9.36
N LYS A 54 4.72 -25.10 8.58
CA LYS A 54 4.27 -26.50 8.69
C LYS A 54 5.33 -27.49 8.20
N ILE A 55 6.13 -27.08 7.22
CA ILE A 55 7.27 -27.84 6.72
C ILE A 55 8.53 -26.97 6.71
N LYS A 56 9.69 -27.62 6.77
CA LYS A 56 10.98 -26.92 6.71
C LYS A 56 11.19 -26.31 5.32
N PRO A 57 11.74 -25.08 5.23
CA PRO A 57 12.03 -24.47 3.95
C PRO A 57 13.04 -25.28 3.12
N THR A 58 12.77 -25.40 1.82
CA THR A 58 13.74 -25.97 0.87
C THR A 58 14.92 -25.02 0.63
N GLU A 59 16.03 -25.50 0.09
CA GLU A 59 17.16 -24.62 -0.27
C GLU A 59 16.74 -23.54 -1.27
N LYS A 60 15.93 -23.90 -2.28
CA LYS A 60 15.36 -22.93 -3.22
C LYS A 60 14.54 -21.85 -2.52
N SER A 61 13.70 -22.21 -1.54
CA SER A 61 12.93 -21.22 -0.77
C SER A 61 13.81 -20.31 0.08
N LYS A 62 14.92 -20.83 0.62
CA LYS A 62 15.90 -20.02 1.33
C LYS A 62 16.60 -19.03 0.41
N GLU A 63 16.98 -19.45 -0.80
CA GLU A 63 17.55 -18.57 -1.83
C GLU A 63 16.60 -17.43 -2.17
N ILE A 64 15.31 -17.73 -2.41
CA ILE A 64 14.27 -16.72 -2.66
C ILE A 64 14.15 -15.74 -1.48
N PHE A 65 14.15 -16.24 -0.25
CA PHE A 65 14.08 -15.38 0.94
C PHE A 65 15.29 -14.46 1.04
N ILE A 66 16.51 -14.98 0.84
CA ILE A 66 17.75 -14.19 0.88
C ILE A 66 17.74 -13.12 -0.20
N GLU A 67 17.34 -13.46 -1.43
CA GLU A 67 17.22 -12.50 -2.53
C GLU A 67 16.20 -11.39 -2.21
N ALA A 68 15.04 -11.75 -1.66
CA ALA A 68 14.03 -10.76 -1.24
C ALA A 68 14.56 -9.80 -0.15
N VAL A 69 15.34 -10.31 0.81
CA VAL A 69 15.98 -9.50 1.86
C VAL A 69 17.03 -8.56 1.26
N ASN A 70 17.86 -9.04 0.32
CA ASN A 70 18.85 -8.22 -0.35
C ASN A 70 18.19 -7.11 -1.17
N ASN A 71 17.17 -7.44 -1.95
CA ASN A 71 16.41 -6.47 -2.75
C ASN A 71 15.75 -5.40 -1.87
N TRP A 72 15.17 -5.78 -0.73
CA TRP A 72 14.65 -4.80 0.24
C TRP A 72 15.75 -3.90 0.79
N THR A 73 16.91 -4.47 1.12
CA THR A 73 18.04 -3.73 1.70
C THR A 73 18.58 -2.69 0.72
N GLU A 74 18.72 -3.04 -0.56
CA GLU A 74 19.12 -2.12 -1.63
C GLU A 74 18.08 -1.01 -1.82
N MET A 75 16.80 -1.38 -1.93
CA MET A 75 15.71 -0.41 -2.10
C MET A 75 15.60 0.54 -0.90
N LEU A 76 15.77 0.04 0.33
CA LEU A 76 15.81 0.86 1.53
C LEU A 76 17.00 1.83 1.53
N ALA A 77 18.17 1.39 1.05
CA ALA A 77 19.34 2.24 0.91
C ALA A 77 19.09 3.36 -0.11
N ASP A 78 18.36 3.10 -1.18
CA ASP A 78 17.98 4.12 -2.15
C ASP A 78 16.96 5.12 -1.59
N PHE A 79 15.94 4.66 -0.87
CA PHE A 79 15.01 5.58 -0.20
C PHE A 79 15.69 6.47 0.85
N LYS A 80 16.75 5.97 1.51
CA LYS A 80 17.56 6.78 2.44
C LYS A 80 18.37 7.87 1.75
N LYS A 81 18.64 7.76 0.45
CA LYS A 81 19.33 8.79 -0.34
C LYS A 81 18.36 9.88 -0.83
N VAL A 82 17.05 9.63 -0.81
CA VAL A 82 16.04 10.60 -1.21
C VAL A 82 16.13 11.83 -0.30
N GLN A 83 16.38 12.98 -0.90
CA GLN A 83 16.44 14.24 -0.16
C GLN A 83 15.04 14.66 0.27
N LEU A 84 14.79 14.60 1.58
CA LEU A 84 13.56 15.10 2.16
C LEU A 84 13.51 16.65 2.11
N PRO A 85 12.38 17.23 1.68
CA PRO A 85 12.11 18.65 1.83
C PRO A 85 12.31 19.08 3.29
N GLU A 86 13.01 20.19 3.49
CA GLU A 86 13.33 20.70 4.83
C GLU A 86 12.06 20.98 5.64
N GLU A 87 10.98 21.36 4.96
CA GLU A 87 9.66 21.61 5.54
C GLU A 87 9.09 20.35 6.22
N LEU A 88 9.30 19.17 5.62
CA LEU A 88 8.85 17.90 6.20
C LEU A 88 9.70 17.49 7.40
N ILE A 89 10.99 17.81 7.41
CA ILE A 89 11.86 17.57 8.57
C ILE A 89 11.42 18.49 9.73
N LYS A 90 11.18 19.78 9.43
CA LYS A 90 10.68 20.77 10.40
C LYS A 90 9.31 20.42 10.96
N LEU A 91 8.49 19.69 10.20
CA LEU A 91 7.15 19.27 10.62
C LEU A 91 7.19 18.48 11.93
N PHE A 92 8.18 17.59 12.10
CA PHE A 92 8.36 16.80 13.33
C PHE A 92 8.73 17.63 14.56
N GLY A 93 9.18 18.88 14.38
CA GLY A 93 9.58 19.78 15.45
C GLY A 93 8.48 20.74 15.92
N THR A 94 7.28 20.69 15.35
CA THR A 94 6.20 21.62 15.70
C THR A 94 4.85 20.95 15.89
N THR A 95 4.19 21.32 16.99
CA THR A 95 2.81 20.94 17.31
C THR A 95 1.80 22.05 16.99
N LYS A 96 2.28 23.23 16.56
CA LYS A 96 1.42 24.37 16.25
C LYS A 96 0.79 24.21 14.87
N LYS A 97 -0.53 24.14 14.83
CA LYS A 97 -1.33 23.98 13.60
C LYS A 97 -1.00 24.99 12.50
N ASN A 98 -0.75 26.26 12.85
CA ASN A 98 -0.42 27.29 11.86
C ASN A 98 0.96 27.06 11.22
N ASP A 99 1.95 26.64 12.03
CA ASP A 99 3.28 26.31 11.52
C ASP A 99 3.21 25.10 10.60
N GLN A 100 2.50 24.04 11.00
CA GLN A 100 2.28 22.86 10.18
C GLN A 100 1.63 23.20 8.82
N LYS A 101 0.59 24.06 8.82
CA LYS A 101 -0.04 24.53 7.58
C LYS A 101 0.92 25.29 6.66
N ASN A 102 1.77 26.14 7.24
CA ASN A 102 2.74 26.92 6.47
C ASN A 102 3.82 26.02 5.86
N LEU A 103 4.33 25.06 6.64
CA LEU A 103 5.32 24.08 6.19
C LEU A 103 4.77 23.21 5.06
N LEU A 104 3.50 22.80 5.14
CA LEU A 104 2.90 21.88 4.16
C LEU A 104 2.37 22.56 2.88
N LYS A 105 2.39 23.89 2.79
CA LYS A 105 1.67 24.64 1.75
C LYS A 105 2.04 24.25 0.31
N ASN A 106 3.33 24.02 0.05
CA ASN A 106 3.86 23.73 -1.29
C ASN A 106 4.59 22.38 -1.37
N VAL A 107 4.44 21.53 -0.35
CA VAL A 107 5.10 20.23 -0.33
C VAL A 107 4.40 19.28 -1.30
N VAL A 108 5.19 18.66 -2.17
CA VAL A 108 4.75 17.56 -3.03
C VAL A 108 5.18 16.26 -2.38
N LEU A 109 4.19 15.42 -2.04
CA LEU A 109 4.43 14.12 -1.44
C LEU A 109 4.23 13.01 -2.48
N ASN A 110 5.28 12.72 -3.23
CA ASN A 110 5.32 11.56 -4.12
C ASN A 110 5.65 10.27 -3.31
N PRO A 111 5.58 9.06 -3.91
CA PRO A 111 5.87 7.82 -3.21
C PRO A 111 7.26 7.77 -2.56
N ASP A 112 8.30 8.25 -3.24
CA ASP A 112 9.69 8.22 -2.73
C ASP A 112 9.86 9.14 -1.52
N ILE A 113 9.30 10.35 -1.59
CA ILE A 113 9.32 11.33 -0.50
C ILE A 113 8.48 10.83 0.68
N LEU A 114 7.33 10.20 0.43
CA LEU A 114 6.54 9.57 1.47
C LEU A 114 7.33 8.46 2.17
N MET A 115 7.99 7.57 1.42
CA MET A 115 8.78 6.50 2.02
C MET A 115 9.96 7.05 2.81
N ALA A 116 10.68 8.03 2.25
CA ALA A 116 11.76 8.73 2.96
C ALA A 116 11.25 9.39 4.26
N LEU A 117 10.05 9.97 4.25
CA LEU A 117 9.43 10.58 5.43
C LEU A 117 9.14 9.54 6.51
N LEU A 118 8.64 8.37 6.11
CA LEU A 118 8.36 7.25 7.03
C LEU A 118 9.64 6.66 7.62
N ILE A 119 10.71 6.56 6.81
CA ILE A 119 12.04 6.18 7.31
C ILE A 119 12.52 7.19 8.34
N LYS A 120 12.39 8.50 8.04
CA LYS A 120 12.80 9.55 8.96
C LYS A 120 12.01 9.51 10.27
N ALA A 121 10.71 9.24 10.19
CA ALA A 121 9.86 9.06 11.36
C ALA A 121 10.35 7.88 12.24
N ASP A 122 10.70 6.75 11.61
CA ASP A 122 11.23 5.58 12.32
C ASP A 122 12.54 5.90 13.07
N GLU A 123 13.47 6.60 12.41
CA GLU A 123 14.73 7.09 13.01
C GLU A 123 14.49 8.01 14.21
N LEU A 124 13.44 8.84 14.15
CA LEU A 124 13.05 9.74 15.22
C LEU A 124 12.25 9.03 16.33
N GLY A 125 11.99 7.72 16.19
CA GLY A 125 11.31 6.89 17.18
C GLY A 125 9.79 6.86 17.06
N TYR A 126 9.22 7.36 15.97
CA TYR A 126 7.79 7.24 15.72
C TYR A 126 7.41 5.80 15.34
N THR A 127 6.19 5.42 15.70
CA THR A 127 5.49 4.23 15.21
C THR A 127 4.45 4.64 14.17
N LEU A 128 3.99 3.70 13.34
CA LEU A 128 3.01 3.90 12.29
C LEU A 128 1.77 3.05 12.54
N SER A 129 0.61 3.69 12.42
CA SER A 129 -0.68 3.01 12.29
C SER A 129 -1.32 3.38 10.95
N GLN A 130 -2.08 2.46 10.36
CA GLN A 130 -2.85 2.71 9.14
C GLN A 130 -4.26 2.15 9.26
N TYR A 131 -5.22 2.94 8.80
CA TYR A 131 -6.62 2.55 8.69
C TYR A 131 -7.15 2.84 7.29
N LYS A 132 -7.89 1.89 6.72
CA LYS A 132 -8.54 2.03 5.42
C LYS A 132 -10.05 1.96 5.59
N SER A 133 -10.75 2.94 5.02
CA SER A 133 -12.20 2.88 4.83
C SER A 133 -12.54 3.00 3.36
N GLU A 134 -13.49 2.18 2.92
CA GLU A 134 -13.93 2.12 1.54
C GLU A 134 -15.45 2.10 1.48
N TYR A 135 -16.01 2.99 0.67
CA TYR A 135 -17.44 3.09 0.45
C TYR A 135 -17.71 3.03 -1.05
N SER A 136 -18.50 2.03 -1.46
CA SER A 136 -19.10 1.97 -2.78
C SER A 136 -20.32 2.89 -2.87
N GLN A 137 -20.69 3.26 -4.09
CA GLN A 137 -21.88 4.06 -4.33
C GLN A 137 -23.16 3.27 -3.98
N LYS A 138 -24.16 3.93 -3.39
CA LYS A 138 -25.48 3.33 -3.17
C LYS A 138 -26.09 2.94 -4.51
N GLY A 139 -26.55 1.69 -4.63
CA GLY A 139 -27.23 1.18 -5.82
C GLY A 139 -26.37 0.29 -6.74
N LEU A 140 -25.06 0.16 -6.49
CA LEU A 140 -24.22 -0.83 -7.17
C LEU A 140 -24.36 -2.20 -6.49
N ASP A 141 -24.81 -3.20 -7.24
CA ASP A 141 -24.88 -4.58 -6.77
C ASP A 141 -23.49 -5.22 -6.84
N LEU A 142 -22.78 -5.21 -5.70
CA LEU A 142 -21.42 -5.72 -5.58
C LEU A 142 -21.29 -7.22 -5.95
N SER A 143 -22.38 -7.98 -5.88
CA SER A 143 -22.38 -9.40 -6.28
C SER A 143 -22.23 -9.61 -7.78
N LYS A 144 -22.46 -8.57 -8.59
CA LYS A 144 -22.35 -8.60 -10.05
C LYS A 144 -21.00 -8.09 -10.57
N MET A 145 -20.08 -7.71 -9.69
CA MET A 145 -18.76 -7.23 -10.07
C MET A 145 -17.95 -8.36 -10.75
N PRO A 146 -17.17 -8.04 -11.79
CA PRO A 146 -16.18 -8.98 -12.31
C PRO A 146 -15.09 -9.22 -11.26
N PHE A 147 -14.25 -10.22 -11.48
CA PHE A 147 -13.12 -10.48 -10.59
C PHE A 147 -12.09 -9.34 -10.59
N ALA A 148 -11.82 -8.78 -11.76
CA ALA A 148 -11.06 -7.54 -11.92
C ALA A 148 -11.53 -6.80 -13.18
N TYR A 149 -11.31 -5.50 -13.25
CA TYR A 149 -11.53 -4.71 -14.45
C TYR A 149 -10.67 -3.46 -14.43
N GLU A 150 -10.40 -2.92 -15.62
CA GLU A 150 -9.59 -1.73 -15.86
C GLU A 150 -10.38 -0.79 -16.78
N VAL A 151 -10.41 0.50 -16.43
CA VAL A 151 -10.92 1.56 -17.32
C VAL A 151 -9.69 2.20 -17.96
N GLN A 152 -9.59 2.10 -19.28
CA GLN A 152 -8.48 2.63 -20.06
C GLN A 152 -8.63 4.14 -20.31
N ASP A 153 -7.55 4.80 -20.76
CA ASP A 153 -7.54 6.23 -21.04
C ASP A 153 -8.54 6.66 -22.13
N ASP A 154 -8.84 5.79 -23.09
CA ASP A 154 -9.86 5.99 -24.13
C ASP A 154 -11.30 5.77 -23.61
N GLY A 155 -11.43 5.43 -22.32
CA GLY A 155 -12.68 5.08 -21.68
C GLY A 155 -13.18 3.68 -22.01
N SER A 156 -12.46 2.81 -22.70
CA SER A 156 -12.87 1.41 -22.85
C SER A 156 -12.68 0.64 -21.54
N VAL A 157 -13.48 -0.42 -21.32
CA VAL A 157 -13.38 -1.25 -20.11
C VAL A 157 -12.87 -2.64 -20.46
N LYS A 158 -11.76 -3.05 -19.85
CA LYS A 158 -11.27 -4.43 -19.88
C LYS A 158 -11.75 -5.16 -18.63
N THR A 159 -12.34 -6.34 -18.80
CA THR A 159 -12.86 -7.13 -17.68
C THR A 159 -12.19 -8.50 -17.60
N PHE A 160 -11.91 -8.94 -16.39
CA PHE A 160 -11.50 -10.30 -16.07
C PHE A 160 -12.58 -10.97 -15.22
N GLY A 161 -13.16 -12.06 -15.74
CA GLY A 161 -14.33 -12.72 -15.15
C GLY A 161 -15.65 -12.22 -15.71
N ASN A 162 -16.74 -12.88 -15.33
CA ASN A 162 -18.09 -12.55 -15.80
C ASN A 162 -18.67 -11.40 -14.98
N THR A 163 -19.42 -10.52 -15.63
CA THR A 163 -20.18 -9.45 -14.97
C THR A 163 -21.52 -9.25 -15.66
N LYS A 164 -22.52 -8.79 -14.90
CA LYS A 164 -23.82 -8.35 -15.41
C LYS A 164 -23.95 -6.82 -15.41
N LEU A 165 -22.87 -6.11 -15.07
CA LEU A 165 -22.82 -4.66 -15.05
C LEU A 165 -22.43 -4.15 -16.44
N SER A 166 -23.01 -3.02 -16.85
CA SER A 166 -22.59 -2.34 -18.06
C SER A 166 -21.23 -1.65 -17.87
N GLU A 167 -20.53 -1.34 -18.96
CA GLU A 167 -19.30 -0.55 -18.91
C GLU A 167 -19.50 0.79 -18.18
N GLY A 168 -20.65 1.44 -18.39
CA GLY A 168 -20.99 2.68 -17.68
C GLY A 168 -21.12 2.49 -16.16
N GLN A 169 -21.68 1.36 -15.72
CA GLN A 169 -21.76 1.03 -14.29
C GLN A 169 -20.38 0.72 -13.70
N LEU A 170 -19.52 0.05 -14.46
CA LEU A 170 -18.14 -0.23 -14.04
C LEU A 170 -17.30 1.05 -13.93
N LYS A 171 -17.43 1.98 -14.88
CA LYS A 171 -16.79 3.30 -14.77
C LYS A 171 -17.25 4.07 -13.55
N GLN A 172 -18.56 4.17 -13.34
CA GLN A 172 -19.14 4.81 -12.17
C GLN A 172 -18.66 4.17 -10.86
N ALA A 173 -18.50 2.85 -10.85
CA ALA A 173 -17.99 2.13 -9.70
C ALA A 173 -16.56 2.55 -9.32
N ILE A 174 -15.69 2.90 -10.28
CA ILE A 174 -14.36 3.49 -10.02
C ILE A 174 -14.48 4.97 -9.63
N GLU A 175 -15.17 5.75 -10.46
CA GLU A 175 -15.24 7.22 -10.34
C GLU A 175 -15.85 7.68 -9.01
N HIS A 176 -16.86 6.95 -8.54
CA HIS A 176 -17.57 7.24 -7.30
C HIS A 176 -17.10 6.41 -6.11
N ARG A 177 -16.09 5.55 -6.28
CA ARG A 177 -15.46 4.83 -5.18
C ARG A 177 -14.83 5.85 -4.24
N LYS A 178 -15.21 5.81 -2.97
CA LYS A 178 -14.59 6.64 -1.94
C LYS A 178 -13.70 5.77 -1.07
N VAL A 179 -12.41 5.86 -1.27
CA VAL A 179 -11.41 5.24 -0.39
C VAL A 179 -10.70 6.32 0.39
N LYS A 180 -10.59 6.12 1.70
CA LYS A 180 -9.76 6.93 2.59
C LYS A 180 -8.74 6.02 3.27
N VAL A 181 -7.49 6.42 3.19
CA VAL A 181 -6.38 5.81 3.92
C VAL A 181 -5.86 6.86 4.90
N ALA A 182 -5.94 6.54 6.19
CA ALA A 182 -5.39 7.37 7.25
C ALA A 182 -4.10 6.72 7.76
N LYS A 183 -3.01 7.48 7.79
CA LYS A 183 -1.73 7.07 8.38
C LYS A 183 -1.44 7.95 9.58
N PHE A 184 -1.05 7.35 10.69
CA PHE A 184 -0.71 8.03 11.93
C PHE A 184 0.74 7.72 12.29
N LEU A 185 1.55 8.76 12.44
CA LEU A 185 2.87 8.67 13.05
C LEU A 185 2.72 9.04 14.52
N ASP A 186 3.00 8.11 15.42
CA ASP A 186 2.81 8.28 16.86
C ASP A 186 4.14 8.16 17.63
N LYS A 187 4.37 9.12 18.53
CA LYS A 187 5.47 9.13 19.51
C LYS A 187 4.95 9.63 20.86
N GLY A 188 3.91 8.97 21.39
CA GLY A 188 3.33 9.29 22.70
C GLY A 188 2.46 10.54 22.66
N SER A 189 2.94 11.66 23.19
CA SER A 189 2.18 12.93 23.20
C SER A 189 2.22 13.67 21.86
N GLU A 190 3.10 13.27 20.95
CA GLU A 190 3.26 13.86 19.63
C GLU A 190 2.76 12.88 18.56
N TRP A 191 1.87 13.36 17.71
CA TRP A 191 1.41 12.57 16.57
C TRP A 191 1.19 13.44 15.33
N HIS A 192 1.41 12.82 14.17
CA HIS A 192 1.10 13.40 12.86
C HIS A 192 0.13 12.48 12.13
N CYS A 193 -0.82 13.05 11.40
CA CYS A 193 -1.75 12.27 10.59
C CYS A 193 -1.77 12.75 9.15
N PHE A 194 -1.77 11.78 8.23
CA PHE A 194 -1.90 11.99 6.80
C PHE A 194 -3.14 11.26 6.30
N PHE A 195 -4.03 11.99 5.63
CA PHE A 195 -5.20 11.43 4.97
C PHE A 195 -5.00 11.44 3.46
N ALA A 196 -5.06 10.26 2.86
CA ALA A 196 -5.01 10.10 1.41
C ALA A 196 -6.28 9.45 0.88
N THR A 197 -6.60 9.73 -0.38
CA THR A 197 -7.50 8.93 -1.21
C THR A 197 -6.68 8.20 -2.26
N TYR A 198 -7.29 7.31 -3.03
CA TYR A 198 -6.61 6.70 -4.18
C TYR A 198 -6.28 7.69 -5.31
N LYS A 199 -6.89 8.88 -5.32
CA LYS A 199 -6.54 9.93 -6.29
C LYS A 199 -5.32 10.71 -5.82
N SER A 200 -5.38 11.27 -4.62
CA SER A 200 -4.31 12.06 -4.02
C SER A 200 -4.58 12.34 -2.53
N PHE A 201 -3.64 13.04 -1.87
CA PHE A 201 -3.86 13.66 -0.54
C PHE A 201 -4.91 14.78 -0.55
N ARG A 202 -5.16 15.41 -1.70
CA ARG A 202 -6.20 16.45 -1.84
C ARG A 202 -7.59 15.86 -2.06
N GLY A 203 -7.68 14.58 -2.40
CA GLY A 203 -8.94 13.92 -2.72
C GLY A 203 -9.40 14.10 -4.17
N GLU A 204 -8.60 14.81 -4.97
CA GLU A 204 -8.81 15.14 -6.39
C GLU A 204 -7.54 14.87 -7.19
#